data_AF-A0A7S1Q0J3-F1
#
_entry.id   AF-A0A7S1Q0J3-F1
#
_cell.length_a   1.000
_cell.length_b   1.000
_cell.length_c   1.000
_cell.angle_alpha   90.00
_cell.angle_beta   90.00
_cell.angle_gamma   90.00
#
_symmetry.space_group_name_H-M   'P 1'
#
loop_
_entity.id
_entity.type
_entity.pdbx_description
1 polymer ?
#
loop_
_entity_poly.entity_id
_entity_poly.type
_entity_poly.pdbx_seq_one_letter_code
_entity_poly.pdbx_strand_id
1 'polypeptide(L)'
;VPSTSPLRRLIARLFTSSVTSHRRNFRTADFCEPPVLEVLNIRSVVAPRLLQFYLADRDDIFGKRGRSCTPVPCLEHLHLPCDRFSVDLNEHLLFHGATADVIAEICRAGFDPRRGGEGV
;
A
#
# COMPACT_ATOMS: atom_id res chain seq x y z
N VAL A 1 13.05 0.41 -10.48
CA VAL A 1 12.77 1.81 -10.88
C VAL A 1 14.10 2.53 -11.06
N PRO A 2 14.36 3.16 -12.23
CA PRO A 2 15.63 3.86 -12.49
C PRO A 2 15.95 4.89 -11.41
N SER A 3 17.24 5.09 -11.10
CA SER A 3 17.70 6.03 -10.08
C SER A 3 17.28 7.48 -10.37
N THR A 4 17.20 7.85 -11.64
CA THR A 4 16.80 9.18 -12.11
C THR A 4 15.30 9.43 -12.09
N SER A 5 14.49 8.36 -11.94
CA SER A 5 13.03 8.44 -12.04
C SER A 5 12.44 9.32 -10.94
N PRO A 6 11.56 10.29 -11.26
CA PRO A 6 10.84 11.06 -10.24
C PRO A 6 9.96 10.15 -9.36
N LEU A 7 9.46 9.04 -9.92
CA LEU A 7 8.70 8.04 -9.16
C LEU A 7 9.55 7.41 -8.06
N ARG A 8 10.85 7.14 -8.31
CA ARG A 8 11.75 6.61 -7.26
C ARG A 8 11.82 7.59 -6.09
N ARG A 9 12.01 8.89 -6.37
CA ARG A 9 12.08 9.92 -5.33
C ARG A 9 10.77 10.06 -4.57
N LEU A 10 9.64 10.02 -5.27
CA LEU A 10 8.31 10.07 -4.67
C LEU A 10 8.09 8.90 -3.71
N ILE A 11 8.27 7.65 -4.16
CA ILE A 11 8.07 6.46 -3.33
C ILE A 11 9.04 6.43 -2.14
N ALA A 12 10.31 6.77 -2.37
CA ALA A 12 11.29 6.85 -1.28
C ALA A 12 10.86 7.87 -0.22
N ARG A 13 10.40 9.06 -0.65
CA ARG A 13 9.90 10.10 0.26
C ARG A 13 8.66 9.65 1.02
N LEU A 14 7.67 9.06 0.34
CA LEU A 14 6.46 8.55 0.98
C LEU A 14 6.79 7.50 2.06
N PHE A 15 7.73 6.60 1.77
CA PHE A 15 8.14 5.57 2.72
C PHE A 15 8.89 6.17 3.91
N THR A 16 9.90 7.02 3.69
CA THR A 16 10.68 7.60 4.80
C THR A 16 9.88 8.61 5.62
N SER A 17 8.91 9.31 5.03
CA SER A 17 8.02 10.22 5.78
C SER A 17 6.92 9.50 6.56
N SER A 18 6.68 8.22 6.30
CA SER A 18 5.67 7.42 7.01
C SER A 18 6.13 6.90 8.37
N VAL A 19 7.42 7.05 8.67
CA VAL A 19 8.02 6.54 9.90
C VAL A 19 7.57 7.38 11.10
N THR A 20 7.15 6.71 12.17
CA THR A 20 6.68 7.35 13.39
C THR A 20 7.13 6.58 14.63
N SER A 21 7.12 7.26 15.78
CA SER A 21 7.33 6.63 17.07
C SER A 21 6.21 5.63 17.36
N HIS A 22 6.57 4.44 17.82
CA HIS A 22 5.62 3.44 18.29
C HIS A 22 5.90 3.08 19.75
N ARG A 23 4.91 2.51 20.43
CA ARG A 23 5.07 2.07 21.82
C ARG A 23 6.11 0.97 21.88
N ARG A 24 7.03 1.06 22.84
CA ARG A 24 8.07 0.05 23.02
C ARG A 24 7.48 -1.31 23.38
N ASN A 25 6.43 -1.33 24.19
CA ASN A 25 5.71 -2.53 24.59
C ASN A 25 4.20 -2.29 24.58
N PHE A 26 3.43 -3.37 24.54
CA PHE A 26 1.98 -3.28 24.62
C PHE A 26 1.54 -2.62 25.93
N ARG A 27 0.62 -1.64 25.84
CA ARG A 27 0.07 -0.86 26.97
C ARG A 27 1.09 -0.04 27.80
N THR A 28 2.32 0.18 27.32
CA THR A 28 3.23 1.13 27.98
C THR A 28 3.01 2.57 27.50
N ALA A 29 3.45 3.53 28.32
CA ALA A 29 3.55 4.94 27.95
C ALA A 29 4.88 5.26 27.23
N ASP A 30 5.84 4.36 27.29
CA ASP A 30 7.15 4.52 26.65
C ASP A 30 7.04 4.32 25.14
N PHE A 31 7.56 5.29 24.38
CA PHE A 31 7.68 5.23 22.92
C PHE A 31 9.15 5.08 22.53
N CYS A 32 9.38 4.39 21.41
CA CYS A 32 10.67 4.36 20.74
C CYS A 32 10.86 5.63 19.90
N GLU A 33 12.11 6.07 19.76
CA GLU A 33 12.47 7.04 18.73
C GLU A 33 12.10 6.48 17.34
N PRO A 34 11.62 7.32 16.41
CA PRO A 34 11.33 6.87 15.06
C PRO A 34 12.62 6.36 14.38
N PRO A 35 12.60 5.21 13.68
CA PRO A 35 13.79 4.73 13.00
C PRO A 35 14.22 5.66 11.86
N VAL A 36 15.53 5.74 11.61
CA VAL A 36 16.07 6.43 10.43
C VAL A 36 16.27 5.38 9.34
N LEU A 37 15.50 5.49 8.25
CA LEU A 37 15.52 4.52 7.16
C LEU A 37 16.21 5.09 5.92
N GLU A 38 17.03 4.26 5.28
CA GLU A 38 17.62 4.53 3.96
C GLU A 38 17.00 3.60 2.90
N VAL A 39 16.55 4.17 1.77
CA VAL A 39 15.96 3.40 0.68
C VAL A 39 17.03 2.96 -0.32
N LEU A 40 17.51 1.72 -0.14
CA LEU A 40 18.55 1.14 -0.99
C LEU A 40 18.04 0.83 -2.41
N ASN A 41 16.87 0.21 -2.53
CA ASN A 41 16.34 -0.24 -3.82
C ASN A 41 14.81 -0.13 -3.90
N ILE A 42 14.32 0.19 -5.11
CA ILE A 42 12.90 0.17 -5.45
C ILE A 42 12.75 -0.60 -6.76
N ARG A 43 12.02 -1.70 -6.72
CA ARG A 43 11.72 -2.55 -7.88
C ARG A 43 10.24 -2.44 -8.22
N SER A 44 9.94 -2.42 -9.52
CA SER A 44 8.55 -2.49 -9.99
C SER A 44 8.17 -3.96 -10.10
N VAL A 45 6.95 -4.29 -9.68
CA VAL A 45 6.37 -5.63 -9.88
C VAL A 45 5.51 -5.56 -11.13
N VAL A 46 5.84 -6.38 -12.14
CA VAL A 46 5.07 -6.46 -13.39
C VAL A 46 4.45 -7.84 -13.47
N ALA A 47 3.14 -7.90 -13.22
CA ALA A 47 2.36 -9.13 -13.23
C ALA A 47 1.02 -8.89 -13.95
N PRO A 48 0.96 -8.98 -15.30
CA PRO A 48 -0.22 -8.59 -16.08
C PRO A 48 -1.49 -9.32 -15.65
N ARG A 49 -1.39 -10.61 -15.30
CA ARG A 49 -2.53 -11.41 -14.83
C ARG A 49 -3.07 -10.91 -13.48
N LEU A 50 -2.20 -10.52 -12.55
CA LEU A 50 -2.63 -9.97 -11.26
C LEU A 50 -3.27 -8.59 -11.43
N LEU A 51 -2.73 -7.77 -12.35
CA LEU A 51 -3.33 -6.50 -12.69
C LEU A 51 -4.74 -6.67 -13.28
N GLN A 52 -4.97 -7.68 -14.13
CA GLN A 52 -6.30 -7.98 -14.65
C GLN A 52 -7.29 -8.33 -13.54
N PHE A 53 -6.89 -9.16 -12.57
CA PHE A 53 -7.74 -9.47 -11.41
C PHE A 53 -8.04 -8.23 -10.57
N TYR A 54 -7.02 -7.41 -10.29
CA TYR A 54 -7.18 -6.15 -9.58
C TYR A 54 -8.21 -5.23 -10.25
N LEU A 55 -8.10 -5.06 -11.57
CA LEU A 55 -9.01 -4.22 -12.34
C LEU A 55 -10.43 -4.79 -12.35
N ALA A 56 -10.59 -6.11 -12.49
CA ALA A 56 -11.90 -6.76 -12.45
C ALA A 56 -12.58 -6.56 -11.07
N ASP A 57 -11.85 -6.78 -9.98
CA ASP A 57 -12.37 -6.57 -8.63
C ASP A 57 -12.75 -5.09 -8.38
N ARG A 58 -11.95 -4.16 -8.92
CA ARG A 58 -12.24 -2.73 -8.85
C ARG A 58 -13.52 -2.36 -9.59
N ASP A 59 -13.73 -2.91 -10.80
CA ASP A 59 -14.93 -2.70 -11.60
C ASP A 59 -16.17 -3.30 -10.90
N ASP A 60 -16.01 -4.45 -10.25
CA ASP A 60 -17.02 -5.09 -9.41
C ASP A 60 -17.43 -4.22 -8.22
N ILE A 61 -16.46 -3.61 -7.52
CA ILE A 61 -16.71 -2.69 -6.41
C ILE A 61 -17.48 -1.47 -6.91
N PHE A 62 -17.09 -0.91 -8.05
CA PHE A 62 -17.81 0.21 -8.68
C PHE A 62 -19.26 -0.18 -9.00
N GLY A 63 -19.49 -1.32 -9.66
CA GLY A 63 -20.83 -1.79 -10.01
C GLY A 63 -21.73 -2.05 -8.80
N LYS A 64 -21.15 -2.49 -7.67
CA LYS A 64 -21.87 -2.70 -6.41
C LYS A 64 -22.12 -1.40 -5.64
N ARG A 65 -21.24 -0.41 -5.75
CA ARG A 65 -21.32 0.86 -5.00
C ARG A 65 -21.95 1.94 -5.88
N GLY A 66 -23.27 2.12 -5.74
CA GLY A 66 -24.01 3.21 -6.41
C GLY A 66 -23.73 4.62 -5.86
N ARG A 67 -22.73 4.82 -5.00
CA ARG A 67 -22.35 6.09 -4.36
C ARG A 67 -20.85 6.10 -4.03
N SER A 68 -20.28 7.30 -3.91
CA SER A 68 -18.87 7.47 -3.51
C SER A 68 -18.61 6.95 -2.11
N CYS A 69 -17.41 6.41 -1.92
CA CYS A 69 -16.90 6.01 -0.62
C CYS A 69 -16.73 7.21 0.33
N THR A 70 -16.85 6.99 1.64
CA THR A 70 -16.46 8.00 2.64
C THR A 70 -14.94 8.17 2.60
N PRO A 71 -14.43 9.41 2.49
CA PRO A 71 -12.99 9.66 2.50
C PRO A 71 -12.33 9.23 3.80
N VAL A 72 -11.03 8.98 3.77
CA VAL A 72 -10.20 8.70 4.94
C VAL A 72 -9.19 9.84 5.11
N PRO A 73 -9.51 10.90 5.88
CA PRO A 73 -8.72 12.14 5.88
C PRO A 73 -7.24 11.95 6.23
N CYS A 74 -6.90 10.99 7.08
CA CYS A 74 -5.51 10.71 7.44
C CYS A 74 -4.71 10.03 6.32
N LEU A 75 -5.37 9.51 5.28
CA LEU A 75 -4.75 8.83 4.14
C LEU A 75 -4.87 9.62 2.83
N GLU A 76 -5.46 10.81 2.84
CA GLU A 76 -5.72 11.61 1.62
C GLU A 76 -4.46 11.83 0.76
N HIS A 77 -3.31 12.01 1.40
CA HIS A 77 -2.01 12.17 0.73
C HIS A 77 -1.52 10.92 -0.03
N LEU A 78 -2.19 9.78 0.15
CA LEU A 78 -1.95 8.50 -0.52
C LEU A 78 -3.12 8.10 -1.43
N HIS A 79 -4.16 8.92 -1.52
CA HIS A 79 -5.32 8.66 -2.36
C HIS A 79 -4.94 8.73 -3.84
N LEU A 80 -5.47 7.77 -4.61
CA LEU A 80 -5.31 7.71 -6.05
C LEU A 80 -6.61 8.21 -6.69
N PRO A 81 -6.59 9.37 -7.36
CA PRO A 81 -7.79 9.87 -8.01
C PRO A 81 -8.23 8.87 -9.09
N CYS A 82 -9.50 8.47 -9.04
CA CYS A 82 -10.08 7.62 -10.06
C CYS A 82 -10.69 8.48 -11.16
N ASP A 83 -9.94 8.68 -12.23
CA ASP A 83 -10.30 9.49 -13.39
C ASP A 83 -11.23 8.77 -14.38
N ARG A 84 -11.45 7.46 -14.21
CA ARG A 84 -12.33 6.65 -15.08
C ARG A 84 -13.79 6.63 -14.66
N PHE A 85 -14.08 6.90 -13.40
CA PHE A 85 -15.43 6.81 -12.85
C PHE A 85 -15.85 8.16 -12.30
N SER A 86 -17.13 8.51 -12.41
CA SER A 86 -17.71 9.67 -11.72
C SER A 86 -17.85 9.45 -10.20
N VAL A 87 -17.42 8.29 -9.70
CA VAL A 87 -17.56 7.82 -8.32
C VAL A 87 -16.18 7.47 -7.79
N ASP A 88 -15.86 8.00 -6.61
CA ASP A 88 -14.60 7.71 -5.92
C ASP A 88 -14.69 6.36 -5.19
N LEU A 89 -13.75 5.47 -5.52
CA LEU A 89 -13.63 4.13 -4.93
C LEU A 89 -12.79 4.08 -3.65
N ASN A 90 -12.22 5.22 -3.21
CA ASN A 90 -11.32 5.32 -2.07
C ASN A 90 -10.06 4.43 -2.27
N GLU A 91 -9.49 4.48 -3.47
CA GLU A 91 -8.27 3.76 -3.85
C GLU A 91 -7.04 4.45 -3.25
N HIS A 92 -6.17 3.71 -2.57
CA HIS A 92 -5.02 4.27 -1.84
C HIS A 92 -3.75 3.44 -2.05
N LEU A 93 -2.60 4.11 -2.05
CA LEU A 93 -1.29 3.44 -2.00
C LEU A 93 -0.88 3.21 -0.54
N LEU A 94 -0.89 1.96 -0.09
CA LEU A 94 -0.55 1.58 1.30
C LEU A 94 0.74 0.75 1.38
N PHE A 95 1.39 0.77 2.53
CA PHE A 95 2.54 -0.09 2.82
C PHE A 95 2.09 -1.42 3.43
N HIS A 96 2.70 -2.51 2.97
CA HIS A 96 2.49 -3.85 3.49
C HIS A 96 3.85 -4.47 3.85
N GLY A 97 4.02 -4.87 5.11
CA GLY A 97 5.23 -5.53 5.60
C GLY A 97 4.97 -7.02 5.84
N ALA A 98 5.88 -7.87 5.35
CA ALA A 98 5.88 -9.32 5.57
C ALA A 98 7.30 -9.89 5.44
N THR A 99 7.47 -11.19 5.72
CA THR A 99 8.76 -11.88 5.50
C THR A 99 9.10 -11.96 4.01
N ALA A 100 10.39 -12.13 3.70
CA ALA A 100 10.87 -12.15 2.32
C ALA A 100 10.17 -13.23 1.46
N ASP A 101 9.93 -14.41 2.03
CA ASP A 101 9.25 -15.51 1.33
C ASP A 101 7.80 -15.17 1.01
N VAL A 102 7.10 -14.53 1.96
CA VAL A 102 5.72 -14.07 1.76
C VAL A 102 5.66 -12.96 0.72
N ILE A 103 6.59 -11.99 0.75
CA ILE A 103 6.67 -10.94 -0.27
C ILE A 103 6.92 -11.54 -1.67
N ALA A 104 7.82 -12.53 -1.78
CA ALA A 104 8.08 -13.22 -3.04
C ALA A 104 6.83 -13.96 -3.56
N GLU A 105 6.08 -14.59 -2.66
CA GLU A 105 4.82 -15.26 -3.00
C GLU A 105 3.73 -14.26 -3.43
N ILE A 106 3.53 -13.16 -2.70
CA ILE A 106 2.59 -12.09 -3.06
C ILE A 106 2.93 -11.51 -4.42
N CYS A 107 4.22 -11.25 -4.70
CA CYS A 107 4.66 -10.73 -6.00
C CYS A 107 4.38 -11.72 -7.14
N ARG A 108 4.38 -13.02 -6.86
CA ARG A 108 4.17 -14.09 -7.87
C ARG A 108 2.70 -14.43 -8.06
N ALA A 109 1.92 -14.51 -6.98
CA ALA A 109 0.58 -15.10 -6.95
C ALA A 109 -0.52 -14.12 -6.56
N GLY A 110 -0.18 -12.90 -6.11
CA GLY A 110 -1.13 -11.94 -5.55
C GLY A 110 -1.40 -12.18 -4.07
N PHE A 111 -2.27 -11.36 -3.49
CA PHE A 111 -2.72 -11.54 -2.10
C PHE A 111 -3.69 -12.71 -1.99
N ASP A 112 -3.50 -13.55 -0.96
CA ASP A 112 -4.46 -14.60 -0.58
C ASP A 112 -5.27 -14.15 0.65
N PRO A 113 -6.57 -13.88 0.52
CA PRO A 113 -7.41 -13.46 1.64
C PRO A 113 -7.43 -14.44 2.82
N ARG A 114 -7.18 -15.73 2.55
CA ARG A 114 -7.18 -16.79 3.58
C ARG A 114 -6.00 -16.68 4.54
N ARG A 115 -4.96 -15.94 4.14
CA ARG A 115 -3.73 -15.72 4.92
C ARG A 115 -3.77 -14.42 5.71
N GLY A 116 -4.92 -13.73 5.71
CA GLY A 116 -5.12 -12.54 6.53
C GLY A 116 -4.98 -12.87 8.01
N GLY A 117 -4.09 -12.17 8.71
CA GLY A 117 -3.85 -12.39 10.14
C GLY A 117 -2.89 -13.53 10.47
N GLU A 118 -2.28 -14.18 9.46
CA GLU A 118 -1.06 -14.98 9.63
C GLU A 118 0.10 -14.02 9.93
N GLY A 119 0.09 -13.46 11.14
CA GLY A 119 1.10 -12.53 11.63
C GLY A 119 2.40 -13.25 11.94
N VAL A 120 3.48 -12.61 11.48
CA VAL A 120 4.87 -12.76 11.95
C VAL A 120 4.98 -12.48 13.45
#